data_AF-A0A5N6T0L4-F1
#
_entry.id   AF-A0A5N6T0L4-F1
#
_cell.length_a   1.000
_cell.length_b   1.000
_cell.length_c   1.000
_cell.angle_alpha   90.00
_cell.angle_beta   90.00
_cell.angle_gamma   90.00
#
_symmetry.space_group_name_H-M   'P 1'
#
loop_
_entity.id
_entity.type
_entity.pdbx_description
1 polymer ?
#
loop_
_entity_poly.entity_id
_entity_poly.type
_entity_poly.pdbx_seq_one_letter_code
_entity_poly.pdbx_strand_id
1 'polypeptide(L)'
;MKEWRRTHLYPTCDLVATTSTWQRNSIHKEAIYRIIDADDAVWGNINAHVPLSRQFPPPSSLRVVRSGIASYGMAGIRGPLSVGARLLIQEVDETSADGSFWVLLWGGANVLAQALWSVQNSRSTESLSTFVRKLRVYSISDQDDAGPWLQTNLHVLYCEHTFIEHVWPSGVDWNQWRRALWLRQKRA
;
A
#
# COMPACT_ATOMS: atom_id res chain seq x y z
N MET A 1 -7.74 -0.97 -28.76
CA MET A 1 -8.73 -1.76 -28.01
C MET A 1 -8.09 -2.15 -26.68
N LYS A 2 -8.39 -1.44 -25.59
CA LYS A 2 -7.91 -1.76 -24.24
C LYS A 2 -9.01 -2.56 -23.56
N GLU A 3 -8.93 -3.88 -23.72
CA GLU A 3 -9.82 -4.83 -23.07
C GLU A 3 -9.50 -4.83 -21.57
N TRP A 4 -10.38 -4.18 -20.80
CA TRP A 4 -10.34 -4.20 -19.35
C TRP A 4 -10.42 -5.65 -18.88
N ARG A 5 -9.31 -6.18 -18.36
CA ARG A 5 -9.25 -7.47 -17.65
C ARG A 5 -10.09 -7.39 -16.36
N ARG A 6 -11.42 -7.41 -16.46
CA ARG A 6 -12.38 -7.46 -15.34
C ARG A 6 -13.15 -8.78 -15.37
N THR A 7 -12.47 -9.89 -15.18
CA THR A 7 -13.08 -11.20 -14.90
C THR A 7 -12.86 -11.67 -13.47
N HIS A 8 -12.06 -10.95 -12.68
CA HIS A 8 -11.77 -11.28 -11.29
C HIS A 8 -12.37 -10.21 -10.36
N LEU A 9 -12.80 -10.63 -9.17
CA LEU A 9 -13.42 -9.74 -8.17
C LEU A 9 -12.52 -8.55 -7.79
N TYR A 10 -11.20 -8.70 -7.99
CA TYR A 10 -10.20 -7.67 -7.74
C TYR A 10 -9.20 -7.60 -8.91
N PRO A 11 -8.85 -6.38 -9.39
CA PRO A 11 -7.68 -6.22 -10.26
C PRO A 11 -6.41 -6.67 -9.51
N THR A 12 -5.43 -7.15 -10.27
CA THR A 12 -4.14 -7.70 -9.81
C THR A 12 -3.57 -6.93 -8.62
N CYS A 13 -3.41 -7.60 -7.47
CA CYS A 13 -2.79 -7.06 -6.28
C CYS A 13 -1.34 -7.56 -6.18
N ASP A 14 -0.38 -6.66 -6.36
CA ASP A 14 1.02 -6.97 -6.06
C ASP A 14 1.26 -6.90 -4.55
N LEU A 15 2.04 -7.86 -4.05
CA LEU A 15 2.42 -7.95 -2.64
C LEU A 15 3.87 -7.53 -2.45
N VAL A 16 4.11 -6.60 -1.53
CA VAL A 16 5.45 -6.16 -1.14
C VAL A 16 5.66 -6.40 0.35
N ALA A 17 6.65 -7.24 0.70
CA ALA A 17 7.05 -7.43 2.08
C ALA A 17 7.83 -6.20 2.59
N THR A 18 7.43 -5.68 3.74
CA THR A 18 8.01 -4.46 4.33
C THR A 18 8.20 -4.59 5.85
N THR A 19 8.85 -3.60 6.45
CA THR A 19 9.04 -3.43 7.90
C THR A 19 7.87 -2.69 8.54
N SER A 20 7.85 -2.62 9.87
CA SER A 20 6.95 -1.78 10.67
C SER A 20 7.59 -1.44 12.03
N THR A 21 6.89 -0.72 12.90
CA THR A 21 7.34 -0.48 14.28
C THR A 21 7.49 -1.78 15.07
N TRP A 22 6.70 -2.80 14.74
CA TRP A 22 6.74 -4.13 15.34
C TRP A 22 7.81 -5.04 14.72
N GLN A 23 8.31 -4.69 13.53
CA GLN A 23 9.34 -5.43 12.81
C GLN A 23 10.24 -4.47 12.03
N ARG A 24 11.21 -3.89 12.74
CA ARG A 24 11.93 -2.69 12.28
C ARG A 24 13.03 -2.95 11.25
N ASN A 25 13.66 -4.12 11.28
CA ASN A 25 14.94 -4.34 10.60
C ASN A 25 14.98 -5.61 9.74
N SER A 26 13.84 -6.24 9.47
CA SER A 26 13.74 -7.46 8.66
C SER A 26 12.47 -7.46 7.82
N ILE A 27 12.48 -8.22 6.73
CA ILE A 27 11.30 -8.53 5.91
C ILE A 27 11.14 -10.05 5.85
N HIS A 28 9.90 -10.55 5.89
CA HIS A 28 9.62 -11.99 5.96
C HIS A 28 8.65 -12.40 4.85
N LYS A 29 9.16 -12.61 3.63
CA LYS A 29 8.35 -13.08 2.51
C LYS A 29 7.85 -14.50 2.74
N GLU A 30 8.60 -15.28 3.48
CA GLU A 30 8.32 -16.66 3.83
C GLU A 30 7.05 -16.78 4.66
N ALA A 31 6.73 -15.77 5.48
CA ALA A 31 5.47 -15.72 6.21
C ALA A 31 4.28 -15.49 5.25
N ILE A 32 4.44 -14.60 4.27
CA ILE A 32 3.43 -14.35 3.23
C ILE A 32 3.23 -15.59 2.37
N TYR A 33 4.31 -16.28 1.97
CA TYR A 33 4.23 -17.53 1.22
C TYR A 33 3.48 -18.63 1.99
N ARG A 34 3.69 -18.77 3.30
CA ARG A 34 2.92 -19.73 4.10
C ARG A 34 1.42 -19.45 4.07
N ILE A 35 1.02 -18.18 4.09
CA ILE A 35 -0.40 -17.80 4.00
C ILE A 35 -0.94 -18.12 2.61
N ILE A 36 -0.20 -17.78 1.54
CA ILE A 36 -0.59 -18.09 0.17
C ILE A 36 -0.72 -19.61 -0.04
N ASP A 37 0.24 -20.39 0.43
CA ASP A 37 0.24 -21.84 0.29
C ASP A 37 -0.92 -22.47 1.09
N ALA A 38 -1.29 -21.90 2.25
CA ALA A 38 -2.46 -22.33 3.01
C ALA A 38 -3.78 -21.98 2.31
N ASP A 39 -3.88 -20.81 1.68
CA ASP A 39 -5.04 -20.40 0.88
C ASP A 39 -5.20 -21.29 -0.36
N ASP A 40 -4.10 -21.59 -1.07
CA ASP A 40 -4.08 -22.47 -2.24
C ASP A 40 -4.58 -23.89 -1.89
N ALA A 41 -4.22 -24.41 -0.71
CA ALA A 41 -4.66 -25.72 -0.23
C ALA A 41 -6.19 -25.83 -0.03
N VAL A 42 -6.88 -24.71 0.22
CA VAL A 42 -8.34 -24.66 0.41
C VAL A 42 -9.07 -23.94 -0.73
N TRP A 43 -8.35 -23.47 -1.74
CA TRP A 43 -8.90 -22.64 -2.83
C TRP A 43 -10.09 -23.28 -3.54
N GLY A 44 -10.03 -24.58 -3.83
CA GLY A 44 -11.15 -25.31 -4.42
C GLY A 44 -12.42 -25.28 -3.56
N ASN A 45 -12.28 -25.37 -2.24
CA ASN A 45 -13.40 -25.27 -1.30
C ASN A 45 -13.94 -23.84 -1.23
N ILE A 46 -13.08 -22.82 -1.25
CA ILE A 46 -13.51 -21.41 -1.33
C ILE A 46 -14.36 -21.19 -2.59
N ASN A 47 -13.87 -21.68 -3.73
CA ASN A 47 -14.51 -21.47 -5.01
C ASN A 47 -15.80 -22.30 -5.21
N ALA A 48 -15.98 -23.39 -4.46
CA ALA A 48 -17.25 -24.11 -4.39
C ALA A 48 -18.40 -23.28 -3.77
N HIS A 49 -18.08 -22.23 -3.02
CA HIS A 49 -19.06 -21.36 -2.35
C HIS A 49 -19.31 -20.03 -3.07
N VAL A 50 -18.74 -19.83 -4.27
CA VAL A 50 -19.00 -18.63 -5.09
C VAL A 50 -19.54 -19.00 -6.47
N PRO A 51 -20.30 -18.10 -7.14
CA PRO A 51 -20.80 -18.35 -8.48
C PRO A 51 -19.67 -18.64 -9.48
N LEU A 52 -19.91 -19.52 -10.45
CA LEU A 52 -18.95 -19.81 -11.53
C LEU A 52 -18.58 -18.57 -12.35
N SER A 53 -19.48 -17.58 -12.43
CA SER A 53 -19.24 -16.29 -13.08
C SER A 53 -18.28 -15.37 -12.32
N ARG A 54 -17.83 -15.77 -11.11
CA ARG A 54 -17.10 -14.92 -10.16
C ARG A 54 -16.18 -15.74 -9.27
N GLN A 55 -15.40 -16.61 -9.89
CA GLN A 55 -14.39 -17.40 -9.18
C GLN A 55 -13.23 -16.51 -8.72
N PHE A 56 -12.65 -16.84 -7.57
CA PHE A 56 -11.39 -16.25 -7.14
C PHE A 56 -10.24 -16.78 -8.01
N PRO A 57 -9.25 -15.93 -8.33
CA PRO A 57 -8.04 -16.40 -9.02
C PRO A 57 -7.28 -17.41 -8.15
N PRO A 58 -6.45 -18.28 -8.74
CA PRO A 58 -5.57 -19.17 -8.00
C PRO A 58 -4.61 -18.37 -7.08
N PRO A 59 -4.52 -18.70 -5.77
CA PRO A 59 -3.65 -17.99 -4.82
C PRO A 59 -2.18 -18.05 -5.21
N SER A 60 -1.75 -19.13 -5.86
CA SER A 60 -0.42 -19.27 -6.47
C SER A 60 -0.02 -18.10 -7.39
N SER A 61 -0.97 -17.38 -7.99
CA SER A 61 -0.68 -16.16 -8.77
C SER A 61 -0.09 -15.02 -7.92
N LEU A 62 -0.36 -14.99 -6.61
CA LEU A 62 0.14 -14.00 -5.65
C LEU A 62 1.52 -14.35 -5.09
N ARG A 63 2.06 -15.54 -5.42
CA ARG A 63 3.35 -16.02 -4.90
C ARG A 63 4.56 -15.21 -5.38
N VAL A 64 4.32 -14.19 -6.20
CA VAL A 64 5.29 -13.29 -6.82
C VAL A 64 5.59 -12.08 -5.89
N VAL A 65 5.76 -12.34 -4.59
CA VAL A 65 5.99 -11.29 -3.56
C VAL A 65 7.32 -10.56 -3.76
N ARG A 66 7.28 -9.23 -3.77
CA ARG A 66 8.46 -8.36 -3.89
C ARG A 66 9.04 -8.00 -2.53
N SER A 67 10.32 -7.69 -2.52
CA SER A 67 11.01 -7.17 -1.34
C SER A 67 10.96 -5.64 -1.33
N GLY A 68 10.51 -5.08 -0.21
CA GLY A 68 10.69 -3.68 0.15
C GLY A 68 12.05 -3.41 0.77
N ILE A 69 12.10 -2.48 1.73
CA ILE A 69 13.33 -2.06 2.42
C ILE A 69 13.38 -2.75 3.78
N ALA A 70 14.48 -3.43 4.10
CA ALA A 70 14.71 -4.04 5.41
C ALA A 70 15.25 -3.02 6.43
N SER A 71 14.61 -1.85 6.51
CA SER A 71 14.98 -0.78 7.44
C SER A 71 13.75 0.04 7.80
N TYR A 72 13.65 0.41 9.07
CA TYR A 72 12.48 1.11 9.59
C TYR A 72 12.29 2.47 8.93
N GLY A 73 11.08 2.67 8.37
CA GLY A 73 10.63 3.98 7.95
C GLY A 73 11.61 4.71 7.03
N MET A 74 11.94 5.93 7.41
CA MET A 74 12.78 6.84 6.64
C MET A 74 14.27 6.45 6.59
N ALA A 75 14.72 5.51 7.44
CA ALA A 75 16.14 5.17 7.56
C ALA A 75 16.76 4.62 6.26
N GLY A 76 15.97 3.94 5.42
CA GLY A 76 16.47 3.27 4.22
C GLY A 76 16.07 3.91 2.89
N ILE A 77 15.32 5.02 2.89
CA ILE A 77 14.67 5.51 1.66
C ILE A 77 15.64 6.14 0.64
N ARG A 78 16.82 6.61 1.09
CA ARG A 78 17.85 7.22 0.22
C ARG A 78 18.80 6.21 -0.40
N GLY A 79 18.67 4.92 -0.03
CA GLY A 79 19.46 3.85 -0.62
C GLY A 79 19.00 3.47 -2.04
N PRO A 80 19.62 2.44 -2.64
CA PRO A 80 19.17 1.90 -3.92
C PRO A 80 17.68 1.52 -3.86
N LEU A 81 16.96 1.77 -4.96
CA LEU A 81 15.54 1.41 -5.05
C LEU A 81 15.34 -0.08 -4.76
N SER A 82 14.46 -0.39 -3.81
CA SER A 82 13.98 -1.74 -3.58
C SER A 82 13.20 -2.26 -4.79
N VAL A 83 13.06 -3.58 -4.90
CA VAL A 83 12.29 -4.18 -5.99
C VAL A 83 10.82 -3.74 -5.90
N GLY A 84 10.28 -3.67 -4.69
CA GLY A 84 8.92 -3.16 -4.44
C GLY A 84 8.75 -1.69 -4.85
N ALA A 85 9.69 -0.82 -4.52
CA ALA A 85 9.61 0.60 -4.90
C ALA A 85 9.71 0.79 -6.42
N ARG A 86 10.58 0.04 -7.12
CA ARG A 86 10.62 0.05 -8.60
C ARG A 86 9.31 -0.37 -9.23
N LEU A 87 8.74 -1.48 -8.76
CA LEU A 87 7.46 -1.98 -9.25
C LEU A 87 6.35 -0.94 -9.02
N LEU A 88 6.28 -0.37 -7.83
CA LEU A 88 5.29 0.67 -7.52
C LEU A 88 5.40 1.87 -8.45
N ILE A 89 6.61 2.35 -8.76
CA ILE A 89 6.81 3.45 -9.72
C ILE A 89 6.27 3.06 -11.10
N GLN A 90 6.63 1.87 -11.58
CA GLN A 90 6.21 1.38 -12.89
C GLN A 90 4.68 1.28 -13.00
N GLU A 91 4.02 0.64 -12.04
CA GLU A 91 2.56 0.43 -12.05
C GLU A 91 1.79 1.76 -11.99
N VAL A 92 2.29 2.73 -11.23
CA VAL A 92 1.69 4.08 -11.15
C VAL A 92 1.93 4.86 -12.44
N ASP A 93 3.05 4.67 -13.12
CA ASP A 93 3.30 5.26 -14.43
C ASP A 93 2.36 4.68 -15.50
N GLU A 94 2.13 3.37 -15.48
CA GLU A 94 1.22 2.66 -16.39
C GLU A 94 -0.27 2.97 -16.13
N THR A 95 -0.60 3.42 -14.91
CA THR A 95 -1.95 3.91 -14.57
C THR A 95 -2.29 5.16 -15.38
N SER A 96 -3.51 5.23 -15.94
CA SER A 96 -3.96 6.40 -16.71
C SER A 96 -3.96 7.68 -15.86
N ALA A 97 -3.85 8.85 -16.51
CA ALA A 97 -3.78 10.14 -15.82
C ALA A 97 -5.04 10.47 -14.98
N ASP A 98 -6.19 9.92 -15.37
CA ASP A 98 -7.48 9.98 -14.67
C ASP A 98 -7.74 8.76 -13.78
N GLY A 99 -6.83 7.78 -13.80
CA GLY A 99 -6.92 6.55 -13.03
C GLY A 99 -6.62 6.75 -11.54
N SER A 100 -6.91 5.71 -10.76
CA SER A 100 -6.56 5.64 -9.34
C SER A 100 -5.83 4.34 -9.05
N PHE A 101 -4.63 4.46 -8.48
CA PHE A 101 -3.80 3.35 -8.03
C PHE A 101 -3.84 3.29 -6.51
N TRP A 102 -4.35 2.17 -5.96
CA TRP A 102 -4.49 1.99 -4.52
C TRP A 102 -3.24 1.39 -3.91
N VAL A 103 -2.74 2.01 -2.84
CA VAL A 103 -1.61 1.51 -2.04
C VAL A 103 -2.13 1.22 -0.63
N LEU A 104 -2.16 -0.05 -0.25
CA LEU A 104 -2.62 -0.49 1.06
C LEU A 104 -1.41 -0.76 1.96
N LEU A 105 -1.28 0.00 3.05
CA LEU A 105 -0.15 -0.04 3.96
C LEU A 105 -0.56 -0.76 5.25
N TRP A 106 -0.22 -2.04 5.32
CA TRP A 106 -0.51 -2.91 6.48
C TRP A 106 0.65 -2.95 7.49
N GLY A 107 1.83 -2.49 7.07
CA GLY A 107 3.00 -2.26 7.91
C GLY A 107 3.44 -0.79 7.81
N GLY A 108 4.74 -0.57 7.61
CA GLY A 108 5.31 0.75 7.38
C GLY A 108 5.09 1.29 5.96
N ALA A 109 5.18 2.61 5.79
CA ALA A 109 5.05 3.32 4.53
C ALA A 109 6.38 3.50 3.77
N ASN A 110 7.50 2.97 4.28
CA ASN A 110 8.84 3.19 3.73
C ASN A 110 9.03 2.85 2.23
N VAL A 111 8.32 1.85 1.68
CA VAL A 111 8.39 1.51 0.25
C VAL A 111 7.77 2.62 -0.59
N LEU A 112 6.59 3.12 -0.19
CA LEU A 112 5.94 4.25 -0.84
C LEU A 112 6.79 5.52 -0.71
N ALA A 113 7.37 5.76 0.47
CA ALA A 113 8.26 6.89 0.69
C ALA A 113 9.52 6.83 -0.19
N GLN A 114 10.15 5.67 -0.33
CA GLN A 114 11.30 5.50 -1.22
C GLN A 114 10.93 5.70 -2.68
N ALA A 115 9.79 5.16 -3.13
CA ALA A 115 9.31 5.36 -4.49
C ALA A 115 9.12 6.85 -4.80
N LEU A 116 8.40 7.56 -3.92
CA LEU A 116 8.12 8.98 -4.09
C LEU A 116 9.35 9.86 -3.92
N TRP A 117 10.26 9.52 -3.01
CA TRP A 117 11.54 10.19 -2.89
C TRP A 117 12.35 10.05 -4.19
N SER A 118 12.40 8.86 -4.79
CA SER A 118 13.10 8.67 -6.06
C SER A 118 12.45 9.48 -7.18
N VAL A 119 11.12 9.48 -7.30
CA VAL A 119 10.39 10.25 -8.32
C VAL A 119 10.61 11.74 -8.15
N GLN A 120 10.59 12.25 -6.92
CA GLN A 120 10.85 13.66 -6.60
C GLN A 120 12.26 14.08 -7.03
N ASN A 121 13.27 13.23 -6.84
CA ASN A 121 14.66 13.55 -7.15
C ASN A 121 15.04 13.31 -8.62
N SER A 122 14.19 12.63 -9.41
CA SER A 122 14.50 12.27 -10.80
C SER A 122 13.57 12.89 -11.84
N ARG A 123 12.50 13.61 -11.44
CA ARG A 123 11.49 14.15 -12.36
C ARG A 123 11.17 15.61 -12.05
N SER A 124 10.49 16.28 -12.98
CA SER A 124 9.99 17.64 -12.76
C SER A 124 8.86 17.67 -11.72
N THR A 125 8.61 18.85 -11.14
CA THR A 125 7.53 19.08 -10.17
C THR A 125 6.15 18.72 -10.74
N GLU A 126 5.89 19.02 -12.01
CA GLU A 126 4.63 18.70 -12.70
C GLU A 126 4.45 17.19 -12.88
N SER A 127 5.55 16.49 -13.18
CA SER A 127 5.57 15.03 -13.32
C SER A 127 5.32 14.36 -11.98
N LEU A 128 5.94 14.86 -10.90
CA LEU A 128 5.70 14.40 -9.53
C LEU A 128 4.23 14.65 -9.12
N SER A 129 3.69 15.84 -9.39
CA SER A 129 2.30 16.16 -9.08
C SER A 129 1.32 15.23 -9.80
N THR A 130 1.55 14.98 -11.10
CA THR A 130 0.78 14.01 -11.87
C THR A 130 0.88 12.60 -11.28
N PHE A 131 2.08 12.18 -10.89
CA PHE A 131 2.30 10.88 -10.26
C PHE A 131 1.52 10.74 -8.94
N VAL A 132 1.63 11.71 -8.04
CA VAL A 132 0.94 11.72 -6.74
C VAL A 132 -0.58 11.75 -6.90
N ARG A 133 -1.11 12.48 -7.88
CA ARG A 133 -2.57 12.54 -8.14
C ARG A 133 -3.21 11.20 -8.48
N LYS A 134 -2.44 10.27 -9.06
CA LYS A 134 -2.91 8.90 -9.35
C LYS A 134 -3.04 8.05 -8.09
N LEU A 135 -2.33 8.37 -7.02
CA LEU A 135 -2.28 7.54 -5.81
C LEU A 135 -3.54 7.69 -4.95
N ARG A 136 -3.99 6.58 -4.38
CA ARG A 136 -4.94 6.50 -3.26
C ARG A 136 -4.30 5.65 -2.18
N VAL A 137 -3.97 6.24 -1.04
CA VAL A 137 -3.24 5.54 0.00
C VAL A 137 -4.17 5.23 1.16
N TYR A 138 -4.13 3.99 1.62
CA TYR A 138 -4.87 3.54 2.78
C TYR A 138 -3.88 2.92 3.77
N SER A 139 -3.79 3.46 4.98
CA SER A 139 -2.87 2.97 6.00
C SER A 139 -3.59 2.43 7.23
N ILE A 140 -3.00 1.38 7.81
CA ILE A 140 -3.42 0.80 9.09
C ILE A 140 -2.42 1.23 10.16
N SER A 141 -2.88 2.12 11.05
CA SER A 141 -2.18 2.55 12.27
C SER A 141 -0.78 3.18 12.07
N ASP A 142 -0.48 3.72 10.88
CA ASP A 142 0.76 4.44 10.56
C ASP A 142 2.01 3.94 11.29
N GLN A 143 2.46 2.74 10.91
CA GLN A 143 3.41 1.96 11.73
C GLN A 143 4.89 2.31 11.51
N ASP A 144 5.21 3.43 10.85
CA ASP A 144 6.58 3.97 10.77
C ASP A 144 6.59 5.49 10.61
N ASP A 145 7.78 6.10 10.68
CA ASP A 145 7.96 7.55 10.50
C ASP A 145 7.86 8.02 9.03
N ALA A 146 7.69 7.10 8.09
CA ALA A 146 7.54 7.42 6.67
C ALA A 146 6.13 7.93 6.34
N GLY A 147 5.09 7.47 7.04
CA GLY A 147 3.72 7.98 6.90
C GLY A 147 3.62 9.48 7.17
N PRO A 148 4.00 9.96 8.37
CA PRO A 148 4.03 11.39 8.68
C PRO A 148 4.92 12.20 7.72
N TRP A 149 6.06 11.65 7.28
CA TRP A 149 6.93 12.32 6.31
C TRP A 149 6.22 12.52 4.96
N LEU A 150 5.51 11.51 4.45
CA LEU A 150 4.76 11.57 3.19
C LEU A 150 3.63 12.61 3.23
N GLN A 151 2.89 12.67 4.33
CA GLN A 151 1.84 13.68 4.54
C GLN A 151 2.42 15.10 4.52
N THR A 152 3.54 15.30 5.21
CA THR A 152 4.14 16.63 5.41
C THR A 152 4.87 17.15 4.17
N ASN A 153 5.60 16.28 3.46
CA ASN A 153 6.51 16.71 2.39
C ASN A 153 5.90 16.60 0.99
N LEU A 154 4.97 15.67 0.80
CA LEU A 154 4.42 15.34 -0.51
C LEU A 154 2.90 15.48 -0.57
N HIS A 155 2.27 15.93 0.52
CA HIS A 155 0.83 16.15 0.63
C HIS A 155 0.01 14.93 0.17
N VAL A 156 0.57 13.73 0.39
CA VAL A 156 -0.13 12.47 0.09
C VAL A 156 -1.30 12.35 1.06
N LEU A 157 -2.50 12.25 0.51
CA LEU A 157 -3.72 12.08 1.30
C LEU A 157 -3.95 10.60 1.63
N TYR A 158 -4.24 10.32 2.90
CA TYR A 158 -4.53 8.99 3.40
C TYR A 158 -6.02 8.84 3.69
N CYS A 159 -6.54 7.63 3.48
CA CYS A 159 -7.64 7.11 4.29
C CYS A 159 -7.01 6.31 5.43
N GLU A 160 -6.96 6.90 6.62
CA GLU A 160 -6.47 6.22 7.83
C GLU A 160 -7.62 5.46 8.48
N HIS A 161 -7.40 4.18 8.81
CA HIS A 161 -8.31 3.43 9.68
C HIS A 161 -7.62 3.14 11.00
N THR A 162 -7.86 4.02 11.96
CA THR A 162 -7.58 3.83 13.38
C THR A 162 -8.80 3.20 14.04
N PHE A 163 -8.80 1.89 14.23
CA PHE A 163 -9.71 1.20 15.17
C PHE A 163 -8.85 0.39 16.13
N ILE A 164 -8.66 0.90 17.36
CA ILE A 164 -8.89 0.16 18.61
C ILE A 164 -9.31 1.20 19.65
N GLU A 165 -10.60 1.23 19.97
CA GLU A 165 -11.08 1.69 21.27
C GLU A 165 -10.47 0.77 22.35
N HIS A 166 -9.33 1.15 22.92
CA HIS A 166 -8.84 0.80 24.26
C HIS A 166 -7.49 1.50 24.48
N VAL A 167 -7.56 2.68 25.09
CA VAL A 167 -6.62 3.25 26.06
C VAL A 167 -5.13 2.93 25.83
N TRP A 168 -4.39 3.88 25.24
CA TRP A 168 -3.00 4.13 25.64
C TRP A 168 -2.91 5.52 26.27
N PRO A 169 -2.77 5.63 27.61
CA PRO A 169 -2.59 6.90 28.30
C PRO A 169 -1.09 7.17 28.40
N SER A 170 -0.51 7.79 27.38
CA SER A 170 0.71 8.60 27.54
C SER A 170 1.03 9.35 26.24
N GLY A 171 0.43 10.54 26.11
CA GLY A 171 1.15 11.68 25.52
C GLY A 171 1.05 11.92 24.02
N VAL A 172 -0.04 11.56 23.33
CA VAL A 172 -0.24 11.96 21.93
C VAL A 172 -1.16 13.17 21.84
N ASP A 173 -0.66 14.23 21.18
CA ASP A 173 -1.37 15.48 20.89
C ASP A 173 -2.68 15.22 20.11
N TRP A 174 -3.79 15.62 20.71
CA TRP A 174 -5.16 15.48 20.19
C TRP A 174 -5.38 16.14 18.82
N ASN A 175 -4.46 16.98 18.35
CA ASN A 175 -4.57 17.65 17.06
C ASN A 175 -4.38 16.73 15.83
N GLN A 176 -3.84 15.52 15.97
CA GLN A 176 -3.71 14.58 14.84
C GLN A 176 -5.08 14.02 14.37
N TRP A 177 -6.03 13.85 15.30
CA TRP A 177 -7.36 13.28 15.00
C TRP A 177 -8.23 14.15 14.08
N ARG A 178 -7.96 15.47 13.99
CA ARG A 178 -8.73 16.38 13.13
C ARG A 178 -8.49 16.18 11.64
N ARG A 179 -7.49 15.39 11.23
CA ARG A 179 -7.18 15.16 9.80
C ARG A 179 -7.67 13.81 9.27
N ALA A 180 -8.08 12.87 10.14
CA ALA A 180 -8.44 11.50 9.76
C ALA A 180 -9.93 11.26 9.45
N LEU A 181 -10.82 12.25 9.58
CA LEU A 181 -12.27 12.04 9.42
C LEU A 181 -12.82 12.74 8.16
N TRP A 182 -12.93 12.01 7.04
CA TRP A 182 -13.66 12.46 5.84
C TRP A 182 -15.09 11.92 5.84
N LEU A 183 -15.97 12.49 6.68
CA LEU A 183 -17.42 12.34 6.49
C LEU A 183 -17.90 13.42 5.52
N ARG A 184 -18.13 13.03 4.26
CA ARG A 184 -18.83 13.87 3.28
C ARG A 184 -20.29 13.95 3.66
N GLN A 185 -20.69 14.95 4.44
CA GLN A 185 -22.09 15.33 4.55
C GLN A 185 -22.47 16.11 3.29
N LYS A 186 -23.16 15.44 2.33
CA LYS A 186 -23.88 16.16 1.27
C LYS A 186 -24.92 17.04 1.98
N ARG A 187 -24.85 18.36 1.79
CA ARG A 187 -26.01 19.24 1.96
C ARG A 187 -26.60 19.50 0.57
N ALA A 188 -27.92 19.38 0.52
CA ALA A 188 -28.78 19.77 -0.60
C ALA A 188 -28.70 21.28 -0.82
#